data_AF-A0A6N7MIR9-F1
#
_entry.id   AF-A0A6N7MIR9-F1
#
_cell.length_a   1.000
_cell.length_b   1.000
_cell.length_c   1.000
_cell.angle_alpha   90.00
_cell.angle_beta   90.00
_cell.angle_gamma   90.00
#
_symmetry.space_group_name_H-M   'P 1'
#
loop_
_entity.id
_entity.type
_entity.pdbx_description
1 polymer ?
#
loop_
_entity_poly.entity_id
_entity_poly.type
_entity_poly.pdbx_seq_one_letter_code
_entity_poly.pdbx_strand_id
1 'polypeptide(L)'
;MSINFRHTLMNILDVAAKLVRYNLKIVFANKFIYFLIAAVAFFLFVAIVSVFSNSNIAEDSIYDILFFPGILLIFYPTTFGIQNDKDARMLEIIFGIPNYRYKVWLVRFVLIFLIVFFILLLLGYLSSFALVQIRVFETALQLMFPIFFLGSLSFMFSTLVRNGNGTAVIMIIIGMAEPIFMSWFQNLDCGSE
;
A
#
# COMPACT_ATOMS: atom_id res chain seq x y z
N MET A 1 -26.63 17.67 -31.11
CA MET A 1 -25.34 16.95 -31.13
C MET A 1 -25.35 15.94 -29.99
N SER A 2 -25.91 14.75 -30.22
CA SER A 2 -26.03 13.70 -29.20
C SER A 2 -24.67 13.02 -29.03
N ILE A 3 -23.90 13.45 -28.03
CA ILE A 3 -22.69 12.76 -27.61
C ILE A 3 -23.12 11.35 -27.16
N ASN A 4 -22.74 10.32 -27.92
CA ASN A 4 -23.00 8.92 -27.59
C ASN A 4 -22.22 8.54 -26.31
N PHE A 5 -22.84 8.81 -25.16
CA PHE A 5 -22.27 8.62 -23.82
C PHE A 5 -21.68 7.22 -23.62
N ARG A 6 -22.31 6.17 -24.18
CA ARG A 6 -21.78 4.80 -24.17
C ARG A 6 -20.44 4.66 -24.90
N HIS A 7 -20.29 5.28 -26.07
CA HIS A 7 -19.06 5.20 -26.85
C HIS A 7 -17.94 6.00 -26.18
N THR A 8 -18.25 7.15 -25.59
CA THR A 8 -17.30 7.94 -24.80
C THR A 8 -16.87 7.19 -23.54
N LEU A 9 -17.79 6.53 -22.83
CA LEU A 9 -17.47 5.69 -21.67
C LEU A 9 -16.60 4.48 -22.04
N MET A 10 -16.93 3.75 -23.11
CA MET A 10 -16.12 2.61 -23.57
C MET A 10 -14.72 3.04 -23.98
N ASN A 11 -14.58 4.19 -24.65
CA ASN A 11 -13.27 4.71 -25.06
C ASN A 11 -12.46 5.23 -23.86
N ILE A 12 -13.11 5.88 -22.88
CA ILE A 12 -12.49 6.27 -21.60
C ILE A 12 -12.05 5.03 -20.82
N LEU A 13 -12.86 3.99 -20.77
CA LEU A 13 -12.54 2.72 -20.11
C LEU A 13 -11.38 2.00 -20.81
N ASP A 14 -11.31 2.00 -22.14
CA ASP A 14 -10.19 1.41 -22.87
C ASP A 14 -8.89 2.19 -22.70
N VAL A 15 -8.95 3.52 -22.70
CA VAL A 15 -7.79 4.39 -22.44
C VAL A 15 -7.35 4.25 -20.98
N ALA A 16 -8.30 4.21 -20.04
CA ALA A 16 -8.04 3.95 -18.63
C ALA A 16 -7.41 2.56 -18.44
N ALA A 17 -7.94 1.51 -19.06
CA ALA A 17 -7.40 0.16 -18.98
C ALA A 17 -5.99 0.05 -19.56
N LYS A 18 -5.69 0.75 -20.67
CA LYS A 18 -4.34 0.85 -21.22
C LYS A 18 -3.39 1.58 -20.26
N LEU A 19 -3.83 2.70 -19.68
CA LEU A 19 -3.08 3.43 -18.64
C LEU A 19 -2.86 2.58 -17.39
N VAL A 20 -3.87 1.83 -16.95
CA VAL A 20 -3.81 0.91 -15.80
C VAL A 20 -2.83 -0.22 -16.09
N ARG A 21 -2.90 -0.89 -17.24
CA ARG A 21 -1.94 -1.95 -17.61
C ARG A 21 -0.51 -1.43 -17.71
N TYR A 22 -0.32 -0.22 -18.23
CA TYR A 22 1.00 0.39 -18.35
C TYR A 22 1.57 0.76 -16.98
N ASN A 23 0.76 1.39 -16.11
CA ASN A 23 1.16 1.72 -14.74
C ASN A 23 1.35 0.46 -13.87
N LEU A 24 0.50 -0.56 -14.02
CA LEU A 24 0.69 -1.88 -13.41
C LEU A 24 2.00 -2.50 -13.86
N LYS A 25 2.31 -2.48 -15.16
CA LYS A 25 3.58 -2.97 -15.66
C LYS A 25 4.73 -2.17 -15.06
N ILE A 26 4.64 -0.86 -14.87
CA ILE A 26 5.70 -0.06 -14.22
C ILE A 26 5.83 -0.40 -12.73
N VAL A 27 4.72 -0.58 -12.01
CA VAL A 27 4.70 -0.94 -10.58
C VAL A 27 5.25 -2.36 -10.37
N PHE A 28 4.91 -3.31 -11.25
CA PHE A 28 5.35 -4.71 -11.20
C PHE A 28 6.68 -5.00 -11.92
N ALA A 29 7.16 -4.15 -12.84
CA ALA A 29 8.41 -4.36 -13.58
C ALA A 29 9.66 -4.08 -12.75
N ASN A 30 9.51 -3.70 -11.48
CA ASN A 30 10.62 -3.51 -10.57
C ASN A 30 10.61 -4.56 -9.44
N LYS A 31 11.40 -4.35 -8.39
CA LYS A 31 11.52 -5.23 -7.22
C LYS A 31 10.23 -5.43 -6.40
N PHE A 32 9.08 -4.89 -6.82
CA PHE A 32 7.79 -5.06 -6.14
C PHE A 32 7.42 -6.54 -5.96
N ILE A 33 7.75 -7.40 -6.93
CA ILE A 33 7.47 -8.83 -6.85
C ILE A 33 8.13 -9.48 -5.62
N TYR A 34 9.32 -9.03 -5.23
CA TYR A 34 10.00 -9.53 -4.03
C TYR A 34 9.27 -9.08 -2.75
N PHE A 35 8.73 -7.87 -2.74
CA PHE A 35 7.92 -7.36 -1.62
C PHE A 35 6.57 -8.09 -1.53
N LEU A 36 5.94 -8.41 -2.67
CA LEU A 36 4.73 -9.22 -2.70
C LEU A 36 4.99 -10.63 -2.15
N ILE A 37 6.07 -11.28 -2.58
CA ILE A 37 6.47 -12.60 -2.06
C ILE A 37 6.77 -12.51 -0.57
N ALA A 38 7.47 -11.46 -0.11
CA ALA A 38 7.75 -11.26 1.30
C ALA A 38 6.47 -11.04 2.14
N ALA A 39 5.49 -10.30 1.61
CA ALA A 39 4.21 -10.08 2.28
C ALA A 39 3.42 -11.38 2.43
N VAL A 40 3.36 -12.19 1.35
CA VAL A 40 2.71 -13.51 1.37
C VAL A 40 3.46 -14.49 2.28
N ALA A 41 4.80 -14.51 2.22
CA ALA A 41 5.62 -15.37 3.05
C ALA A 41 5.47 -15.03 4.53
N PHE A 42 5.46 -13.75 4.89
CA PHE A 42 5.22 -13.30 6.26
C PHE A 42 3.82 -13.69 6.73
N PHE A 43 2.79 -13.46 5.90
CA PHE A 43 1.43 -13.88 6.20
C PHE A 43 1.34 -15.39 6.45
N LEU A 44 1.89 -16.22 5.56
CA LEU A 44 1.88 -17.68 5.71
C LEU A 44 2.66 -18.12 6.94
N PHE A 45 3.82 -17.52 7.21
CA PHE A 45 4.62 -17.82 8.39
C PHE A 45 3.82 -17.59 9.66
N VAL A 46 3.20 -16.42 9.81
CA VAL A 46 2.40 -16.09 10.99
C VAL A 46 1.16 -16.97 11.08
N ALA A 47 0.46 -17.21 9.96
CA ALA A 47 -0.71 -18.09 9.92
C ALA A 47 -0.37 -19.52 10.37
N ILE A 48 0.74 -20.07 9.89
CA ILE A 48 1.20 -21.42 10.27
C ILE A 48 1.51 -21.47 11.77
N VAL A 49 2.30 -20.51 12.28
CA VAL A 49 2.61 -20.45 13.72
C VAL A 49 1.34 -20.35 14.55
N SER A 50 0.39 -19.51 14.13
CA SER A 50 -0.87 -19.31 14.83
C SER A 50 -1.71 -20.59 14.92
N VAL A 51 -1.72 -21.42 13.87
CA VAL A 51 -2.41 -22.72 13.88
C VAL A 51 -1.71 -23.71 14.83
N PHE A 52 -0.38 -23.75 14.85
CA PHE A 52 0.37 -24.65 15.73
C PHE A 52 0.29 -24.26 17.21
N SER A 53 0.15 -22.97 17.51
CA SER A 53 0.10 -22.48 18.88
C SER A 53 -1.23 -22.72 19.60
N ASN A 54 -2.26 -23.29 18.94
CA ASN A 54 -3.63 -23.46 19.49
C ASN A 54 -4.15 -22.21 20.22
N SER A 55 -3.71 -21.02 19.81
CA SER A 55 -4.21 -19.77 20.36
C SER A 55 -5.66 -19.62 19.91
N ASN A 56 -6.55 -19.20 20.82
CA ASN A 56 -7.87 -18.74 20.42
C ASN A 56 -7.65 -17.47 19.58
N ILE A 57 -7.60 -17.61 18.27
CA ILE A 57 -7.42 -16.49 17.34
C ILE A 57 -8.73 -15.70 17.39
N ALA A 58 -8.71 -14.57 18.09
CA ALA A 58 -9.80 -13.60 18.05
C ALA A 58 -9.81 -12.89 16.68
N GLU A 59 -10.98 -12.39 16.27
CA GLU A 59 -11.11 -11.59 15.04
C GLU A 59 -10.12 -10.41 15.00
N ASP A 60 -9.80 -9.85 16.17
CA ASP A 60 -8.84 -8.75 16.36
C ASP A 60 -7.41 -9.14 15.96
N SER A 61 -6.98 -10.36 16.23
CA SER A 61 -5.64 -10.82 15.88
C SER A 61 -5.43 -10.93 14.36
N ILE A 62 -6.50 -11.12 13.58
CA ILE A 62 -6.42 -11.19 12.12
C ILE A 62 -6.12 -9.81 11.52
N TYR A 63 -6.60 -8.74 12.17
CA TYR A 63 -6.25 -7.38 11.78
C TYR A 63 -4.74 -7.18 11.81
N ASP A 64 -4.08 -7.55 12.92
CA ASP A 64 -2.63 -7.41 13.07
C ASP A 64 -1.84 -8.28 12.10
N ILE A 65 -2.31 -9.51 11.86
CA ILE A 65 -1.70 -10.45 10.91
C ILE A 65 -1.71 -9.88 9.48
N LEU A 66 -2.79 -9.20 9.07
CA LEU A 66 -2.92 -8.60 7.73
C LEU A 66 -2.32 -7.19 7.65
N PHE A 67 -2.24 -6.47 8.76
CA PHE A 67 -1.73 -5.11 8.82
C PHE A 67 -0.28 -5.03 8.36
N PHE A 68 0.58 -5.93 8.85
CA PHE A 68 1.99 -5.93 8.47
C PHE A 68 2.22 -6.23 6.97
N PRO A 69 1.62 -7.27 6.36
CA PRO A 69 1.61 -7.45 4.91
C PRO A 69 1.09 -6.22 4.16
N GLY A 70 0.04 -5.57 4.65
CA GLY A 70 -0.52 -4.35 4.06
C GLY A 70 0.46 -3.19 4.01
N ILE A 71 1.19 -2.94 5.11
CA ILE A 71 2.26 -1.93 5.16
C ILE A 71 3.36 -2.28 4.14
N LEU A 72 3.80 -3.53 4.11
CA LEU A 72 4.88 -3.97 3.22
C LEU A 72 4.53 -3.75 1.75
N LEU A 73 3.26 -4.02 1.39
CA LEU A 73 2.75 -3.85 0.04
C LEU A 73 2.63 -2.38 -0.38
N ILE A 74 2.19 -1.48 0.50
CA ILE A 74 2.09 -0.04 0.16
C ILE A 74 3.46 0.63 0.15
N PHE A 75 4.37 0.19 1.01
CA PHE A 75 5.64 0.85 1.26
C PHE A 75 6.52 0.96 0.02
N TYR A 76 6.69 -0.15 -0.70
CA TYR A 76 7.56 -0.19 -1.87
C TYR A 76 7.13 0.79 -2.99
N PRO A 77 5.89 0.73 -3.51
CA PRO A 77 5.47 1.60 -4.59
C PRO A 77 5.41 3.08 -4.20
N THR A 78 5.17 3.42 -2.93
CA THR A 78 5.14 4.82 -2.47
C THR A 78 6.52 5.40 -2.21
N THR A 79 7.47 4.61 -1.66
CA THR A 79 8.85 5.07 -1.41
C THR A 79 9.68 5.15 -2.71
N PHE A 80 9.66 4.08 -3.52
CA PHE A 80 10.48 3.95 -4.72
C PHE A 80 9.82 4.48 -5.99
N GLY A 81 8.52 4.83 -5.95
CA GLY A 81 7.78 5.30 -7.13
C GLY A 81 8.45 6.49 -7.83
N ILE A 82 8.94 7.47 -7.08
CA ILE A 82 9.61 8.66 -7.63
C ILE A 82 11.02 8.34 -8.13
N GLN A 83 11.77 7.50 -7.41
CA GLN A 83 13.11 7.11 -7.84
C GLN A 83 13.05 6.35 -9.17
N ASN A 84 12.11 5.43 -9.31
CA ASN A 84 11.95 4.67 -10.55
C ASN A 84 11.59 5.58 -11.74
N ASP A 85 10.80 6.64 -11.52
CA ASP A 85 10.46 7.62 -12.56
C ASP A 85 11.65 8.54 -12.92
N LYS A 86 12.52 8.84 -11.95
CA LYS A 86 13.80 9.54 -12.19
C LYS A 86 14.72 8.71 -13.07
N ASP A 87 14.91 7.45 -12.69
CA ASP A 87 15.86 6.55 -13.32
C ASP A 87 15.42 6.18 -14.75
N ALA A 88 14.11 6.12 -15.01
CA ALA A 88 13.55 5.85 -16.33
C ALA A 88 13.62 7.03 -17.32
N ARG A 89 14.28 8.15 -16.98
CA ARG A 89 14.25 9.43 -17.73
C ARG A 89 12.85 9.99 -18.01
N MET A 90 11.83 9.45 -17.33
CA MET A 90 10.44 9.88 -17.49
C MET A 90 10.26 11.32 -17.01
N LEU A 91 10.97 11.71 -15.95
CA LEU A 91 10.89 13.06 -15.43
C LEU A 91 11.37 14.14 -16.41
N GLU A 92 12.43 13.91 -17.20
CA GLU A 92 12.88 14.88 -18.22
C GLU A 92 11.83 15.10 -19.31
N ILE A 93 11.17 14.02 -19.77
CA ILE A 93 10.08 14.10 -20.74
C ILE A 93 8.87 14.82 -20.14
N ILE A 94 8.53 14.51 -18.89
CA ILE A 94 7.40 15.10 -18.17
C ILE A 94 7.63 16.59 -17.83
N PHE A 95 8.88 17.03 -17.61
CA PHE A 95 9.21 18.45 -17.42
C PHE A 95 9.20 19.26 -18.72
N GLY A 96 9.27 18.60 -19.88
CA GLY A 96 9.08 19.23 -21.18
C GLY A 96 7.62 19.60 -21.51
N ILE A 97 6.64 19.03 -20.78
CA ILE A 97 5.21 19.29 -20.99
C ILE A 97 4.61 19.95 -19.74
N PRO A 98 4.31 21.26 -19.74
CA PRO A 98 3.72 21.92 -18.58
C PRO A 98 2.37 21.28 -18.18
N ASN A 99 2.09 21.21 -16.87
CA ASN A 99 0.83 20.73 -16.28
C ASN A 99 0.48 19.23 -16.35
N TYR A 100 1.39 18.33 -16.78
CA TYR A 100 1.07 16.88 -16.88
C TYR A 100 1.47 16.04 -15.65
N ARG A 101 2.40 16.55 -14.81
CA ARG A 101 3.04 15.84 -13.68
C ARG A 101 2.07 15.27 -12.65
N TYR A 102 1.21 16.13 -12.11
CA TYR A 102 0.34 15.77 -10.98
C TYR A 102 -0.73 14.76 -11.38
N LYS A 103 -1.26 14.83 -12.61
CA LYS A 103 -2.29 13.91 -13.10
C LYS A 103 -1.78 12.48 -13.20
N VAL A 104 -0.60 12.30 -13.79
CA VAL A 104 0.01 10.95 -13.93
C VAL A 104 0.31 10.37 -12.56
N TRP A 105 0.88 11.18 -11.67
CA TRP A 105 1.29 10.71 -10.37
C TRP A 105 0.09 10.39 -9.46
N LEU A 106 -0.96 11.21 -9.48
CA LEU A 106 -2.21 10.93 -8.77
C LEU A 106 -2.90 9.65 -9.29
N VAL A 107 -2.97 9.45 -10.61
CA VAL A 107 -3.53 8.23 -11.18
C VAL A 107 -2.76 7.00 -10.69
N ARG A 108 -1.42 7.06 -10.68
CA ARG A 108 -0.61 5.96 -10.15
C ARG A 108 -0.84 5.72 -8.66
N PHE A 109 -0.93 6.78 -7.87
CA PHE A 109 -1.18 6.70 -6.43
C PHE A 109 -2.51 6.01 -6.12
N VAL A 110 -3.58 6.37 -6.84
CA VAL A 110 -4.89 5.70 -6.74
C VAL A 110 -4.79 4.22 -7.17
N LEU A 111 -4.07 3.91 -8.25
CA LEU A 111 -3.89 2.53 -8.70
C LEU A 111 -3.16 1.67 -7.66
N ILE A 112 -2.13 2.21 -7.01
CA ILE A 112 -1.39 1.51 -5.96
C ILE A 112 -2.34 1.12 -4.83
N PHE A 113 -3.17 2.05 -4.33
CA PHE A 113 -4.14 1.74 -3.28
C PHE A 113 -5.19 0.72 -3.70
N LEU A 114 -5.70 0.82 -4.93
CA LEU A 114 -6.63 -0.19 -5.45
C LEU A 114 -5.98 -1.58 -5.51
N ILE A 115 -4.73 -1.69 -5.97
CA ILE A 115 -4.00 -2.95 -6.02
C ILE A 115 -3.80 -3.51 -4.60
N VAL A 116 -3.35 -2.69 -3.66
CA VAL A 116 -3.16 -3.11 -2.26
C VAL A 116 -4.49 -3.58 -1.66
N PHE A 117 -5.59 -2.86 -1.90
CA PHE A 117 -6.92 -3.26 -1.47
C PHE A 117 -7.34 -4.63 -2.02
N PHE A 118 -7.15 -4.90 -3.32
CA PHE A 118 -7.46 -6.20 -3.90
C PHE A 118 -6.56 -7.32 -3.36
N ILE A 119 -5.28 -7.05 -3.12
CA ILE A 119 -4.37 -8.04 -2.52
C ILE A 119 -4.76 -8.33 -1.07
N LEU A 120 -5.15 -7.32 -0.29
CA LEU A 120 -5.65 -7.50 1.07
C LEU A 120 -6.97 -8.29 1.10
N LEU A 121 -7.88 -8.06 0.16
CA LEU A 121 -9.08 -8.90 0.02
C LEU A 121 -8.72 -10.36 -0.27
N LEU A 122 -7.74 -10.60 -1.15
CA LEU A 122 -7.28 -11.95 -1.47
C LEU A 122 -6.61 -12.62 -0.26
N LEU A 123 -5.74 -11.91 0.46
CA LEU A 123 -5.11 -12.38 1.70
C LEU A 123 -6.14 -12.60 2.81
N GLY A 124 -7.14 -11.73 2.94
CA GLY A 124 -8.21 -11.85 3.91
C GLY A 124 -9.15 -13.01 3.61
N TYR A 125 -9.44 -13.28 2.34
CA TYR A 125 -10.17 -14.48 1.95
C TYR A 125 -9.37 -15.75 2.26
N LEU A 126 -8.06 -15.74 1.99
CA LEU A 126 -7.16 -16.84 2.35
C LEU A 126 -7.10 -17.04 3.87
N SER A 127 -7.07 -15.95 4.64
CA SER A 127 -7.12 -15.96 6.11
C SER A 127 -8.44 -16.51 6.62
N SER A 128 -9.57 -16.14 5.99
CA SER A 128 -10.88 -16.67 6.36
C SER A 128 -11.01 -18.16 6.09
N PHE A 129 -10.29 -18.68 5.09
CA PHE A 129 -10.23 -20.12 4.79
C PHE A 129 -9.27 -20.86 5.73
N ALA A 130 -8.14 -20.25 6.07
CA ALA A 130 -7.06 -20.90 6.82
C ALA A 130 -7.20 -20.80 8.36
N LEU A 131 -7.82 -19.74 8.88
CA LEU A 131 -7.86 -19.43 10.32
C LEU A 131 -9.31 -19.43 10.86
N VAL A 132 -10.03 -18.31 10.73
CA VAL A 132 -11.36 -18.09 11.32
C VAL A 132 -12.24 -17.33 10.33
N GLN A 133 -13.54 -17.61 10.33
CA GLN A 133 -14.51 -16.89 9.50
C GLN A 133 -14.57 -15.42 9.92
N ILE A 134 -14.21 -14.52 9.00
CA ILE A 134 -14.22 -13.08 9.22
C ILE A 134 -14.98 -12.35 8.11
N ARG A 135 -15.48 -11.15 8.42
CA ARG A 135 -16.02 -10.21 7.43
C ARG A 135 -14.87 -9.54 6.68
N VAL A 136 -14.29 -10.26 5.72
CA VAL A 136 -13.11 -9.87 4.92
C VAL A 136 -13.18 -8.43 4.40
N PHE A 137 -14.35 -8.00 3.93
CA PHE A 137 -14.52 -6.66 3.37
C PHE A 137 -14.40 -5.55 4.42
N GLU A 138 -14.98 -5.75 5.62
CA GLU A 138 -14.89 -4.78 6.71
C GLU A 138 -13.46 -4.66 7.21
N THR A 139 -12.78 -5.78 7.43
CA THR A 139 -11.38 -5.82 7.86
C THR A 139 -10.47 -5.15 6.83
N ALA A 140 -10.66 -5.43 5.54
CA ALA A 140 -9.87 -4.81 4.48
C ALA A 140 -10.08 -3.28 4.41
N LEU A 141 -11.32 -2.80 4.59
CA LEU A 141 -11.61 -1.36 4.63
C LEU A 141 -11.02 -0.67 5.86
N GLN A 142 -11.11 -1.29 7.04
CA GLN A 142 -10.49 -0.79 8.25
C GLN A 142 -8.97 -0.68 8.08
N LEU A 143 -8.32 -1.70 7.53
CA LEU A 143 -6.88 -1.71 7.24
C LEU A 143 -6.47 -0.67 6.20
N MET A 144 -7.33 -0.36 5.23
CA MET A 144 -7.04 0.67 4.24
C MET A 144 -6.87 2.05 4.87
N PHE A 145 -7.52 2.36 6.00
CA PHE A 145 -7.39 3.66 6.64
C PHE A 145 -5.94 3.97 7.08
N PRO A 146 -5.29 3.17 7.96
CA PRO A 146 -3.89 3.41 8.35
C PRO A 146 -2.92 3.17 7.19
N ILE A 147 -3.19 2.23 6.28
CA ILE A 147 -2.36 1.99 5.08
C ILE A 147 -2.38 3.22 4.16
N PHE A 148 -3.52 3.87 4.00
CA PHE A 148 -3.65 5.10 3.22
C PHE A 148 -2.85 6.24 3.84
N PHE A 149 -2.92 6.38 5.15
CA PHE A 149 -2.15 7.37 5.89
C PHE A 149 -0.64 7.15 5.71
N LEU A 150 -0.15 5.93 5.98
CA LEU A 150 1.27 5.58 5.83
C LEU A 150 1.75 5.70 4.38
N GLY A 151 0.94 5.30 3.40
CA GLY A 151 1.25 5.44 1.98
C GLY A 151 1.36 6.90 1.55
N SER A 152 0.48 7.77 2.06
CA SER A 152 0.52 9.22 1.79
C SER A 152 1.73 9.90 2.42
N LEU A 153 2.05 9.53 3.66
CA LEU A 153 3.22 10.03 4.39
C LEU A 153 4.52 9.57 3.70
N SER A 154 4.61 8.29 3.33
CA SER A 154 5.71 7.73 2.54
C SER A 154 5.92 8.47 1.23
N PHE A 155 4.82 8.74 0.52
CA PHE A 155 4.91 9.49 -0.72
C PHE A 155 5.41 10.92 -0.51
N MET A 156 4.90 11.62 0.50
CA MET A 156 5.36 12.97 0.84
C MET A 156 6.88 12.97 1.03
N PHE A 157 7.42 12.09 1.88
CA PHE A 157 8.86 11.99 2.08
C PHE A 157 9.62 11.60 0.81
N SER A 158 9.04 10.74 -0.05
CA SER A 158 9.63 10.41 -1.34
C SER A 158 9.84 11.67 -2.21
N THR A 159 8.88 12.61 -2.20
CA THR A 159 9.00 13.87 -2.96
C THR A 159 10.06 14.82 -2.39
N LEU A 160 10.28 14.79 -1.07
CA LEU A 160 11.28 15.61 -0.38
C LEU A 160 12.69 15.05 -0.61
N VAL A 161 12.91 13.79 -0.25
CA VAL A 161 14.21 13.11 -0.27
C VAL A 161 14.65 12.78 -1.69
N ARG A 162 13.68 12.62 -2.61
CA ARG A 162 13.96 12.45 -4.04
C ARG A 162 14.79 11.19 -4.35
N ASN A 163 14.87 10.27 -3.39
CA ASN A 163 15.61 9.01 -3.38
C ASN A 163 14.80 7.98 -2.58
N GLY A 164 14.57 6.79 -3.15
CA GLY A 164 13.75 5.75 -2.53
C GLY A 164 14.42 5.13 -1.31
N ASN A 165 15.73 4.90 -1.35
CA ASN A 165 16.48 4.34 -0.21
C ASN A 165 16.45 5.30 0.99
N GLY A 166 16.67 6.60 0.78
CA GLY A 166 16.62 7.59 1.86
C GLY A 166 15.23 7.73 2.47
N THR A 167 14.19 7.67 1.62
CA THR A 167 12.79 7.69 2.07
C THR A 167 12.47 6.45 2.90
N ALA A 168 12.94 5.27 2.49
CA ALA A 168 12.71 4.04 3.22
C ALA A 168 13.32 4.10 4.63
N VAL A 169 14.54 4.62 4.79
CA VAL A 169 15.18 4.79 6.10
C VAL A 169 14.37 5.73 7.00
N ILE A 170 13.92 6.88 6.48
CA ILE A 170 13.11 7.83 7.26
C ILE A 170 11.81 7.19 7.73
N MET A 171 11.13 6.46 6.85
CA MET A 171 9.90 5.78 7.21
C MET A 171 10.10 4.67 8.24
N ILE A 172 11.22 3.94 8.18
CA ILE A 172 11.57 2.94 9.20
C ILE A 172 11.79 3.61 10.55
N ILE A 173 12.52 4.73 10.58
CA ILE A 173 12.74 5.51 11.82
C ILE A 173 11.40 5.99 12.39
N ILE A 174 10.50 6.51 11.56
CA ILE A 174 9.16 6.94 11.98
C ILE A 174 8.35 5.75 12.51
N GLY A 175 8.35 4.61 11.80
CA GLY A 175 7.64 3.41 12.23
C GLY A 175 8.18 2.82 13.53
N MET A 176 9.49 2.92 13.79
CA MET A 176 10.09 2.50 15.06
C MET A 176 9.80 3.46 16.21
N ALA A 177 9.62 4.76 15.93
CA ALA A 177 9.37 5.77 16.95
C ALA A 177 7.94 5.71 17.51
N GLU A 178 6.96 5.29 16.72
CA GLU A 178 5.54 5.25 17.08
C GLU A 178 5.25 4.43 18.36
N PRO A 179 5.68 3.16 18.51
CA PRO A 179 5.40 2.40 19.73
C PRO A 179 6.12 2.98 20.98
N ILE A 180 7.31 3.58 20.79
CA ILE A 180 8.04 4.24 21.87
C ILE A 180 7.28 5.49 22.32
N PHE A 181 6.76 6.26 21.37
CA PHE A 181 5.94 7.43 21.66
C PHE A 181 4.65 7.06 22.40
N MET A 182 3.95 6.00 21.96
CA MET A 182 2.73 5.51 22.62
C MET A 182 2.99 5.07 24.06
N SER A 183 4.09 4.35 24.31
CA SER A 183 4.47 3.95 25.67
C SER A 183 4.86 5.14 26.55
N TRP A 184 5.51 6.16 26.01
CA TRP A 184 5.76 7.41 26.74
C TRP A 184 4.46 8.13 27.11
N PHE A 185 3.49 8.17 26.20
CA PHE A 185 2.20 8.81 26.44
C PHE A 185 1.39 8.11 27.54
N GLN A 186 1.31 6.77 27.50
CA GLN A 186 0.65 5.98 28.55
C GLN A 186 1.29 6.19 29.94
N ASN A 187 2.61 6.37 30.00
CA ASN A 187 3.30 6.67 31.26
C ASN A 187 3.02 8.08 31.79
N LEU A 188 2.61 9.03 30.94
CA LEU A 188 2.18 10.36 31.36
C LEU A 188 0.78 10.33 31.99
N ASP A 189 -0.11 9.47 31.49
CA ASP A 189 -1.47 9.30 32.02
C ASP A 189 -1.51 8.54 33.36
N CYS A 190 -0.57 7.60 33.59
CA CYS A 190 -0.42 6.90 34.88
C CYS A 190 0.29 7.72 35.97
N GLY A 191 0.75 8.95 35.68
CA GLY A 191 1.42 9.84 36.63
C GLY A 191 0.48 10.82 37.35
N SER A 192 -0.83 10.75 37.10
CA SER A 192 -1.85 11.64 37.68
C SER A 192 -2.87 10.95 38.60
N GLU A 193 -2.46 9.88 39.28
CA GLU A 193 -3.15 9.33 40.48
C GLU A 193 -2.17 9.17 41.64
#